data_AF-A0A938BDZ5-F1
#
_entry.id   AF-A0A938BDZ5-F1
#
_cell.length_a   1.000
_cell.length_b   1.000
_cell.length_c   1.000
_cell.angle_alpha   90.00
_cell.angle_beta   90.00
_cell.angle_gamma   90.00
#
_symmetry.space_group_name_H-M   'P 1'
#
loop_
_entity.id
_entity.type
_entity.pdbx_description
1 polymer ?
#
loop_
_entity_poly.entity_id
_entity_poly.type
_entity_poly.pdbx_seq_one_letter_code
_entity_poly.pdbx_strand_id
1 'polypeptide(L)'
;MVDCLFDFFTEAQESFPGVETLVINQDNGPENHSRRTQFMKRITDFADHFRLNVLLAYYPPYHSKYNPIERVWGIFEQHSNGSLMDKASTLIQFAKTMTYKGKRPVVKLIEKVYQTGVRLTQKAVGELEKRFQRLEGLEKWFVRIEPITL
;
A
#
# COMPACT_ATOMS: atom_id res chain seq x y z
N MET A 1 -5.79 1.25 3.15
CA MET A 1 -4.45 0.98 2.59
C MET A 1 -3.32 1.35 3.56
N VAL A 2 -3.12 2.64 3.91
CA VAL A 2 -1.97 3.01 4.78
C VAL A 2 -2.06 2.39 6.18
N ASP A 3 -3.25 2.19 6.76
CA ASP A 3 -3.38 1.44 8.03
C ASP A 3 -2.79 0.02 7.91
N CYS A 4 -2.99 -0.67 6.78
CA CYS A 4 -2.42 -1.99 6.54
C CYS A 4 -0.90 -1.97 6.47
N LEU A 5 -0.30 -0.86 5.98
CA LEU A 5 1.16 -0.69 5.96
C LEU A 5 1.70 -0.48 7.38
N PHE A 6 1.01 0.32 8.19
CA PHE A 6 1.36 0.48 9.62
C PHE A 6 1.30 -0.86 10.35
N ASP A 7 0.20 -1.60 10.20
CA ASP A 7 0.03 -2.92 10.82
C ASP A 7 1.16 -3.88 10.39
N PHE A 8 1.37 -4.01 9.08
CA PHE A 8 2.42 -4.88 8.53
C PHE A 8 3.81 -4.51 9.02
N PHE A 9 4.19 -3.24 8.91
CA PHE A 9 5.57 -2.83 9.21
C PHE A 9 5.86 -2.83 10.71
N THR A 10 4.85 -2.61 11.56
CA THR A 10 4.97 -2.77 13.01
C THR A 10 5.44 -4.18 13.38
N GLU A 11 4.89 -5.20 12.72
CA GLU A 11 5.25 -6.61 12.93
C GLU A 11 6.54 -7.00 12.20
N ALA A 12 6.77 -6.47 11.00
CA ALA A 12 7.87 -6.89 10.13
C ALA A 12 9.22 -6.25 10.47
N GLN A 13 9.24 -5.02 11.03
CA GLN A 13 10.45 -4.22 11.19
C GLN A 13 11.57 -4.93 11.97
N GLU A 14 11.24 -5.73 12.99
CA GLU A 14 12.23 -6.46 13.79
C GLU A 14 12.99 -7.52 12.98
N SER A 15 12.36 -8.03 11.91
CA SER A 15 13.00 -8.96 10.97
C SER A 15 13.94 -8.25 9.99
N PHE A 16 13.92 -6.92 9.95
CA PHE A 16 14.64 -6.10 8.97
C PHE A 16 15.36 -4.90 9.63
N PRO A 17 16.23 -5.12 10.64
CA PRO A 17 16.78 -4.04 11.49
C PRO A 17 17.67 -3.02 10.77
N GLY A 18 18.17 -3.35 9.56
CA GLY A 18 18.99 -2.45 8.74
C GLY A 18 18.27 -1.85 7.54
N VAL A 19 16.96 -2.04 7.41
CA VAL A 19 16.21 -1.51 6.27
C VAL A 19 15.87 -0.03 6.52
N GLU A 20 16.46 0.83 5.71
CA GLU A 20 16.22 2.28 5.74
C GLU A 20 15.30 2.75 4.61
N THR A 21 15.02 1.88 3.63
CA THR A 21 14.23 2.22 2.44
C THR A 21 13.19 1.15 2.15
N LEU A 22 11.93 1.58 2.03
CA LEU A 22 10.81 0.75 1.62
C LEU A 22 10.36 1.14 0.20
N VAL A 23 10.41 0.18 -0.72
CA VAL A 23 9.87 0.36 -2.08
C VAL A 23 8.49 -0.27 -2.16
N ILE A 24 7.48 0.54 -2.47
CA ILE A 24 6.09 0.12 -2.66
C ILE A 24 5.77 0.11 -4.14
N ASN A 25 5.70 -1.10 -4.72
CA ASN A 25 5.19 -1.33 -6.06
C ASN A 25 3.67 -1.42 -6.00
N GLN A 26 2.95 -0.49 -6.63
CA GLN A 26 1.49 -0.43 -6.55
C GLN A 26 0.86 0.03 -7.87
N ASP A 27 -0.44 -0.18 -8.00
CA ASP A 27 -1.22 0.40 -9.08
C ASP A 27 -1.42 1.91 -8.86
N ASN A 28 -1.80 2.61 -9.93
CA ASN A 28 -2.07 4.05 -9.87
C ASN A 28 -3.58 4.33 -9.83
N GLY A 29 -4.28 3.73 -8.86
CA GLY A 29 -5.72 3.83 -8.67
C GLY A 29 -6.17 5.17 -8.05
N PRO A 30 -7.49 5.45 -8.05
CA PRO A 30 -8.06 6.73 -7.58
C PRO A 30 -7.78 7.03 -6.09
N GLU A 31 -7.52 6.01 -5.27
CA GLU A 31 -7.32 6.16 -3.82
C GLU A 31 -5.84 6.18 -3.39
N ASN A 32 -4.91 5.80 -4.28
CA ASN A 32 -3.49 5.67 -3.95
C ASN A 32 -2.53 6.35 -4.95
N HIS A 33 -3.04 7.00 -6.01
CA HIS A 33 -2.18 7.73 -6.92
C HIS A 33 -1.43 8.89 -6.24
N SER A 34 -0.27 9.26 -6.78
CA SER A 34 0.67 10.25 -6.20
C SER A 34 0.20 11.71 -6.18
N ARG A 35 -1.07 11.96 -6.54
CA ARG A 35 -1.74 13.27 -6.41
C ARG A 35 -2.89 13.23 -5.41
N ARG A 36 -3.14 12.08 -4.78
CA ARG A 36 -4.23 11.94 -3.83
C ARG A 36 -3.76 12.40 -2.46
N THR A 37 -4.05 13.65 -2.14
CA THR A 37 -3.45 14.36 -0.99
C THR A 37 -3.61 13.64 0.34
N GLN A 38 -4.78 13.03 0.61
CA GLN A 38 -4.98 12.26 1.82
C GLN A 38 -4.09 11.01 1.87
N PHE A 39 -3.96 10.29 0.76
CA PHE A 39 -3.03 9.16 0.69
C PHE A 39 -1.58 9.62 0.88
N MET A 40 -1.18 10.66 0.13
CA MET A 40 0.18 11.23 0.18
C MET A 40 0.54 11.75 1.58
N LYS A 41 -0.40 12.37 2.30
CA LYS A 41 -0.22 12.77 3.70
C LYS A 41 0.03 11.55 4.56
N ARG A 42 -0.84 10.54 4.47
CA ARG A 42 -0.77 9.36 5.33
C ARG A 42 0.50 8.53 5.09
N ILE A 43 0.94 8.40 3.84
CA ILE A 43 2.18 7.67 3.52
C ILE A 43 3.43 8.47 3.93
N THR A 44 3.35 9.80 3.95
CA THR A 44 4.41 10.65 4.54
C THR A 44 4.49 10.48 6.04
N ASP A 45 3.34 10.44 6.74
CA ASP A 45 3.34 10.14 8.18
C ASP A 45 3.93 8.76 8.48
N PHE A 46 3.65 7.77 7.61
CA PHE A 46 4.23 6.44 7.72
C PHE A 46 5.76 6.49 7.59
N ALA A 47 6.28 7.23 6.60
CA ALA A 47 7.72 7.45 6.42
C ALA A 47 8.34 8.10 7.68
N ASP A 48 7.72 9.16 8.19
CA ASP A 48 8.17 9.89 9.37
C ASP A 48 8.14 9.02 10.64
N HIS A 49 7.06 8.24 10.82
CA HIS A 49 6.87 7.38 11.99
C HIS A 49 7.91 6.27 12.09
N PHE A 50 8.16 5.55 10.98
CA PHE A 50 9.10 4.43 10.96
C PHE A 50 10.53 4.83 10.58
N ARG A 51 10.78 6.13 10.34
CA ARG A 51 12.09 6.65 9.92
C ARG A 51 12.60 6.00 8.63
N LEU A 52 11.70 5.78 7.67
CA LEU A 52 12.01 5.12 6.41
C LEU A 52 11.96 6.09 5.24
N ASN A 53 12.90 5.94 4.32
CA ASN A 53 12.72 6.44 2.97
C ASN A 53 11.65 5.59 2.28
N VAL A 54 10.59 6.21 1.78
CA VAL A 54 9.53 5.53 1.05
C VAL A 54 9.64 5.87 -0.43
N LEU A 55 9.78 4.84 -1.26
CA LEU A 55 9.76 4.94 -2.72
C LEU A 55 8.45 4.38 -3.25
N LEU A 56 7.61 5.24 -3.82
CA LEU A 56 6.36 4.85 -4.45
C LEU A 56 6.59 4.64 -5.94
N ALA A 57 6.54 3.39 -6.38
CA ALA A 57 6.67 2.99 -7.78
C ALA A 57 5.30 2.54 -8.31
N TYR A 58 4.78 3.26 -9.29
CA TYR A 58 3.44 3.05 -9.82
C TYR A 58 3.46 2.34 -11.17
N TYR A 59 2.68 1.28 -11.30
CA TYR A 59 2.39 0.70 -12.60
C TYR A 59 1.41 1.61 -13.38
N PRO A 60 1.68 1.89 -14.67
CA PRO A 60 0.75 2.63 -15.51
C PRO A 60 -0.61 1.93 -15.67
N PRO A 61 -1.68 2.66 -16.06
CA PRO A 61 -2.97 2.05 -16.40
C PRO A 61 -2.81 0.91 -17.40
N TYR A 62 -3.60 -0.15 -17.25
CA TYR A 62 -3.59 -1.34 -18.12
C TYR A 62 -2.28 -2.16 -18.08
N HIS A 63 -1.47 -2.00 -17.05
CA HIS A 63 -0.20 -2.73 -16.86
C HIS A 63 -0.23 -3.70 -15.66
N SER A 64 -1.42 -4.11 -15.21
CA SER A 64 -1.59 -5.01 -14.06
C SER A 64 -0.81 -6.31 -14.18
N LYS A 65 -0.61 -6.85 -15.39
CA LYS A 65 0.20 -8.06 -15.63
C LYS A 65 1.64 -8.00 -15.07
N TYR A 66 2.19 -6.80 -14.89
CA TYR A 66 3.50 -6.60 -14.30
C TYR A 66 3.48 -6.48 -12.78
N ASN A 67 2.31 -6.25 -12.17
CA ASN A 67 2.15 -6.22 -10.72
C ASN A 67 2.19 -7.67 -10.17
N PRO A 68 3.15 -8.02 -9.30
CA PRO A 68 3.26 -9.37 -8.76
C PRO A 68 2.03 -9.85 -7.99
N ILE A 69 1.23 -8.93 -7.43
CA ILE A 69 0.03 -9.28 -6.66
C ILE A 69 -1.02 -10.01 -7.52
N GLU A 70 -1.08 -9.75 -8.83
CA GLU A 70 -2.03 -10.42 -9.73
C GLU A 70 -1.83 -11.95 -9.76
N ARG A 71 -0.60 -12.42 -9.53
CA ARG A 71 -0.34 -13.87 -9.42
C ARG A 71 -0.93 -14.47 -8.15
N VAL A 72 -0.94 -13.70 -7.06
CA VAL A 72 -1.57 -14.10 -5.80
C VAL A 72 -3.08 -14.15 -5.98
N TRP A 73 -3.66 -13.16 -6.65
CA TRP A 73 -5.09 -13.14 -6.96
C TRP A 73 -5.53 -14.30 -7.84
N GLY A 74 -4.77 -14.64 -8.90
CA GLY A 74 -5.09 -15.80 -9.73
C GLY A 74 -5.08 -17.12 -8.96
N ILE A 75 -4.19 -17.28 -7.98
CA ILE A 75 -4.17 -18.46 -7.12
C ILE A 75 -5.33 -18.46 -6.14
N PHE A 76 -5.69 -17.31 -5.58
CA PHE A 76 -6.86 -17.19 -4.72
C PHE A 76 -8.17 -17.52 -5.47
N GLU A 77 -8.31 -17.03 -6.70
CA GLU A 77 -9.43 -17.34 -7.58
C GLU A 77 -9.52 -18.84 -7.87
N GLN A 78 -8.40 -19.49 -8.21
CA GLN A 78 -8.36 -20.94 -8.39
C GLN A 78 -8.68 -21.72 -7.10
N HIS A 79 -8.14 -21.29 -5.95
CA HIS A 79 -8.35 -21.92 -4.65
C HIS A 79 -9.81 -21.87 -4.20
N SER A 80 -10.53 -20.81 -4.58
CA SER A 80 -11.92 -20.60 -4.22
C SER A 80 -12.92 -20.97 -5.32
N ASN A 81 -12.43 -21.47 -6.47
CA ASN A 81 -13.25 -21.80 -7.61
C ASN A 81 -14.33 -22.85 -7.27
N GLY A 82 -15.55 -22.62 -7.73
CA GLY A 82 -16.71 -23.47 -7.46
C GLY A 82 -17.29 -23.36 -6.05
N SER A 83 -16.73 -22.50 -5.19
CA SER A 83 -17.23 -22.27 -3.83
C SER A 83 -18.14 -21.05 -3.75
N LEU A 84 -19.18 -21.12 -2.91
CA LEU A 84 -20.04 -19.97 -2.63
C LEU A 84 -19.40 -19.12 -1.52
N MET A 85 -19.08 -17.85 -1.83
CA MET A 85 -18.56 -16.88 -0.87
C MET A 85 -19.65 -15.85 -0.50
N ASP A 86 -20.65 -16.31 0.24
CA ASP A 86 -21.83 -15.52 0.64
C ASP A 86 -21.58 -14.59 1.84
N LYS A 87 -20.57 -14.90 2.66
CA LYS A 87 -20.24 -14.19 3.90
C LYS A 87 -18.77 -13.82 3.95
N ALA A 88 -18.47 -12.68 4.59
CA ALA A 88 -17.10 -12.23 4.83
C ALA A 88 -16.27 -13.29 5.57
N SER A 89 -16.85 -14.01 6.53
CA SER A 89 -16.18 -15.10 7.24
C SER A 89 -15.71 -16.21 6.29
N THR A 90 -16.54 -16.61 5.32
CA THR A 90 -16.20 -17.61 4.32
C THR A 90 -15.02 -17.16 3.46
N LEU A 91 -15.06 -15.92 2.96
CA LEU A 91 -13.98 -15.33 2.17
C LEU A 91 -12.66 -15.25 2.96
N ILE A 92 -12.72 -14.85 4.22
CA ILE A 92 -11.55 -14.79 5.11
C ILE A 92 -10.94 -16.18 5.30
N GLN A 93 -11.76 -17.23 5.44
CA GLN A 93 -11.25 -18.59 5.57
C GLN A 93 -10.57 -19.09 4.29
N PHE A 94 -11.13 -18.80 3.12
CA PHE A 94 -10.43 -19.06 1.84
C PHE A 94 -9.09 -18.33 1.79
N ALA A 95 -9.08 -17.05 2.17
CA ALA A 95 -7.87 -16.25 2.16
C ALA A 95 -6.83 -16.81 3.13
N LYS A 96 -7.22 -17.31 4.32
CA LYS A 96 -6.29 -17.91 5.29
C LYS A 96 -5.72 -19.27 4.87
N THR A 97 -6.47 -20.01 4.06
CA THR A 97 -6.15 -21.40 3.71
C THR A 97 -5.43 -21.55 2.37
N MET A 98 -5.51 -20.54 1.49
CA MET A 98 -4.71 -20.52 0.27
C MET A 98 -3.21 -20.54 0.59
N THR A 99 -2.42 -21.00 -0.36
CA THR A 99 -0.96 -20.99 -0.26
C THR A 99 -0.36 -20.34 -1.51
N TYR A 100 0.57 -19.42 -1.33
CA TYR A 100 1.37 -18.83 -2.40
C TYR A 100 2.85 -19.09 -2.16
N LYS A 101 3.53 -19.76 -3.11
CA LYS A 101 4.95 -20.15 -2.98
C LYS A 101 5.26 -20.87 -1.64
N GLY A 102 4.38 -21.79 -1.23
CA GLY A 102 4.53 -22.53 0.03
C GLY A 102 4.21 -21.74 1.30
N LYS A 103 3.81 -20.48 1.21
CA LYS A 103 3.46 -19.63 2.36
C LYS A 103 1.96 -19.37 2.42
N ARG A 104 1.38 -19.47 3.62
CA ARG A 104 0.02 -19.01 3.88
C ARG A 104 0.04 -17.50 4.14
N PRO A 105 -0.95 -16.74 3.65
CA PRO A 105 -1.01 -15.31 3.89
C PRO A 105 -1.46 -15.02 5.33
N VAL A 106 -1.03 -13.88 5.85
CA VAL A 106 -1.60 -13.29 7.07
C VAL A 106 -2.82 -12.49 6.66
N VAL A 107 -3.97 -12.80 7.27
CA VAL A 107 -5.25 -12.18 6.92
C VAL A 107 -5.88 -11.55 8.14
N LYS A 108 -6.10 -10.23 8.06
CA LYS A 108 -6.76 -9.42 9.08
C LYS A 108 -7.96 -8.70 8.47
N LEU A 109 -9.12 -8.82 9.11
CA LEU A 109 -10.31 -8.04 8.75
C LEU A 109 -10.22 -6.66 9.41
N ILE A 110 -10.44 -5.60 8.63
CA ILE A 110 -10.52 -4.23 9.16
C ILE A 110 -11.99 -3.81 9.13
N GLU A 111 -12.59 -3.68 10.32
CA GLU A 111 -13.99 -3.24 10.51
C GLU A 111 -14.10 -1.72 10.71
N LYS A 112 -12.99 -1.01 10.56
CA LYS A 112 -12.93 0.46 10.69
C LYS A 112 -13.78 1.13 9.62
N VAL A 113 -14.68 2.01 10.05
CA VAL A 113 -15.45 2.88 9.17
C VAL A 113 -14.59 4.07 8.75
N TYR A 114 -14.41 4.26 7.44
CA TYR A 114 -13.65 5.37 6.88
C TYR A 114 -14.57 6.48 6.41
N GLN A 115 -14.37 7.69 6.93
CA GLN A 115 -15.12 8.87 6.50
C GLN A 115 -14.68 9.30 5.10
N THR A 116 -15.65 9.63 4.25
CA THR A 116 -15.41 10.15 2.90
C THR A 116 -15.25 11.67 2.93
N GLY A 117 -14.72 12.26 1.85
CA GLY A 117 -14.63 13.72 1.71
C GLY A 117 -13.55 14.41 2.56
N VAL A 118 -12.69 13.64 3.25
CA VAL A 118 -11.54 14.19 3.97
C VAL A 118 -10.61 14.92 3.00
N ARG A 119 -10.37 16.20 3.24
CA ARG A 119 -9.54 17.07 2.39
C ARG A 119 -8.55 17.86 3.25
N LEU A 120 -7.33 17.97 2.74
CA LEU A 120 -6.33 18.88 3.29
C LEU A 120 -6.63 20.32 2.85
N THR A 121 -6.24 21.29 3.67
CA THR A 121 -6.24 22.70 3.27
C THR A 121 -5.19 22.94 2.19
N GLN A 122 -5.38 23.96 1.34
CA GLN A 122 -4.41 24.28 0.28
C GLN A 122 -3.00 24.57 0.84
N LYS A 123 -2.94 25.24 1.99
CA LYS A 123 -1.68 25.47 2.71
C LYS A 123 -1.00 24.14 3.09
N ALA A 124 -1.76 23.21 3.67
CA ALA A 124 -1.22 21.89 4.05
C ALA A 124 -0.78 21.08 2.83
N VAL A 125 -1.51 21.16 1.71
CA VAL A 125 -1.10 20.52 0.44
C VAL A 125 0.21 21.11 -0.08
N GLY A 126 0.35 22.44 -0.06
CA GLY A 126 1.57 23.12 -0.51
C GLY A 126 2.80 22.75 0.31
N GLU A 127 2.67 22.67 1.64
CA GLU A 127 3.77 22.20 2.50
C GLU A 127 4.09 20.71 2.28
N LEU A 128 3.06 19.90 2.06
CA LEU A 128 3.22 18.47 1.82
C LEU A 128 3.93 18.18 0.49
N GLU A 129 3.61 18.87 -0.61
CA GLU A 129 4.28 18.64 -1.90
C GLU A 129 5.79 18.93 -1.86
N LYS A 130 6.27 19.82 -0.98
CA LYS A 130 7.71 20.07 -0.79
C LYS A 130 8.46 18.84 -0.25
N ARG A 131 7.75 17.88 0.34
CA ARG A 131 8.31 16.62 0.83
C ARG A 131 8.56 15.59 -0.28
N PHE A 132 8.11 15.84 -1.51
CA PHE A 132 8.10 14.85 -2.58
C PHE A 132 9.22 15.08 -3.59
N GLN A 133 10.15 14.14 -3.67
CA GLN A 133 11.15 14.08 -4.72
C GLN A 133 10.60 13.22 -5.86
N ARG A 134 10.21 13.87 -6.95
CA ARG A 134 9.68 13.19 -8.15
C ARG A 134 10.81 12.95 -9.13
N LEU A 135 10.90 11.72 -9.66
CA LEU A 135 11.95 11.38 -10.62
C LEU A 135 11.67 12.06 -11.96
N GLU A 136 12.67 12.74 -12.53
CA GLU A 136 12.56 13.42 -13.81
C GLU A 136 12.17 12.45 -14.93
N GLY A 137 11.17 12.82 -15.73
CA GLY A 137 10.57 11.99 -16.78
C GLY A 137 9.61 10.91 -16.26
N LEU A 138 9.53 10.70 -14.94
CA LEU A 138 8.66 9.72 -14.28
C LEU A 138 7.89 10.33 -13.11
N GLU A 139 7.61 11.63 -13.12
CA GLU A 139 7.10 12.37 -11.96
C GLU A 139 5.72 11.90 -11.48
N LYS A 140 4.95 11.36 -12.41
CA LYS A 140 3.64 10.73 -12.13
C LYS A 140 3.80 9.34 -11.50
N TRP A 141 4.87 8.64 -11.84
CA TRP A 141 5.03 7.20 -11.62
C TRP A 141 6.06 6.83 -10.56
N PHE A 142 6.88 7.78 -10.13
CA PHE A 142 7.91 7.55 -9.14
C PHE A 142 8.05 8.75 -8.20
N VAL A 143 7.83 8.51 -6.91
CA VAL A 143 7.93 9.53 -5.86
C VAL A 143 8.76 8.97 -4.70
N ARG A 144 9.80 9.70 -4.31
CA ARG A 144 10.58 9.48 -3.09
C ARG A 144 10.10 10.42 -2.00
N ILE A 145 9.93 9.88 -0.80
CA ILE A 145 9.56 10.59 0.42
C ILE A 145 10.59 10.21 1.48
N GLU A 146 11.30 11.20 2.00
CA GLU A 146 12.29 11.01 3.05
C GLU A 146 11.68 11.34 4.42
N PRO A 147 12.05 10.63 5.49
CA PRO A 147 11.60 10.96 6.83
C PRO A 147 12.22 12.29 7.30
N ILE A 148 11.52 13.05 8.14
CA ILE A 148 12.07 14.28 8.73
C ILE A 148 13.32 13.96 9.53
N THR A 149 14.47 14.56 9.27
CA THR A 149 15.65 14.42 10.15
C THR A 149 15.40 15.11 11.49
N LEU A 150 15.73 14.45 12.62
CA LEU A 150 15.66 15.08 13.95
C LEU A 150 16.79 16.08 14.12
#